data_AF-A0A2W7RET3-F1
#
_entry.id   AF-A0A2W7RET3-F1
#
_cell.length_a   1.000
_cell.length_b   1.000
_cell.length_c   1.000
_cell.angle_alpha   90.00
_cell.angle_beta   90.00
_cell.angle_gamma   90.00
#
_symmetry.space_group_name_H-M   'P 1'
#
loop_
_entity.id
_entity.type
_entity.pdbx_description
1 polymer ?
#
loop_
_entity_poly.entity_id
_entity_poly.type
_entity_poly.pdbx_seq_one_letter_code
_entity_poly.pdbx_strand_id
1 'polypeptide(L)'
;MYQLISEQSIYQYFGEDEPEMIKEMVQIILDTNIKNLKEMNKAPSQEDFKSIKQCCHKARPSMIYIGAHNTHRTLEEIENNPDKYQTLNESLQAQLLAIETELHQFLEALN
;
A
#
# COMPACT_ATOMS: atom_id res chain seq x y z
N MET A 1 10.49 1.29 -15.44
CA MET A 1 10.91 1.88 -14.17
C MET A 1 9.65 2.29 -13.44
N TYR A 2 9.44 1.74 -12.25
CA TYR A 2 8.26 2.03 -11.44
C TYR A 2 8.30 3.48 -10.90
N GLN A 3 7.12 4.06 -10.70
CA GLN A 3 6.96 5.42 -10.22
C GLN A 3 6.81 5.48 -8.71
N LEU A 4 6.14 4.50 -8.11
CA LEU A 4 5.80 4.51 -6.69
C LEU A 4 6.49 3.40 -5.90
N ILE A 5 6.71 2.22 -6.48
CA ILE A 5 7.42 1.12 -5.83
C ILE A 5 8.91 1.09 -6.18
N SER A 6 9.69 0.31 -5.43
CA SER A 6 11.13 0.09 -5.65
C SER A 6 11.45 -1.40 -5.63
N GLU A 7 11.94 -1.93 -6.76
CA GLU A 7 12.42 -3.32 -6.85
C GLU A 7 13.51 -3.59 -5.83
N GLN A 8 14.46 -2.66 -5.70
CA GLN A 8 15.56 -2.78 -4.74
C GLN A 8 15.04 -2.93 -3.31
N SER A 9 13.98 -2.20 -2.94
CA SER A 9 13.39 -2.33 -1.61
C SER A 9 12.72 -3.68 -1.43
N ILE A 10 11.97 -4.15 -2.43
CA ILE A 10 11.31 -5.46 -2.40
C ILE A 10 12.35 -6.58 -2.21
N TYR A 11 13.41 -6.56 -3.01
CA TYR A 11 14.51 -7.52 -2.90
C TYR A 11 15.24 -7.45 -1.56
N GLN A 12 15.53 -6.25 -1.06
CA GLN A 12 16.19 -6.05 0.22
C GLN A 12 15.38 -6.63 1.40
N TYR A 13 14.04 -6.55 1.34
CA TYR A 13 13.17 -7.02 2.42
C TYR A 13 12.81 -8.51 2.32
N PHE A 14 12.70 -9.07 1.11
CA PHE A 14 12.22 -10.45 0.90
C PHE A 14 13.29 -11.41 0.39
N GLY A 15 14.52 -10.94 0.16
CA GLY A 15 15.66 -11.76 -0.25
C GLY A 15 15.83 -11.80 -1.77
N GLU A 16 16.99 -11.36 -2.26
CA GLU A 16 17.33 -11.31 -3.70
C GLU A 16 17.28 -12.69 -4.39
N ASP A 17 17.62 -13.76 -3.66
CA ASP A 17 17.76 -15.12 -4.20
C ASP A 17 16.50 -16.00 -3.98
N GLU A 18 15.40 -15.43 -3.48
CA GLU A 18 14.19 -16.17 -3.10
C GLU A 18 12.94 -15.73 -3.89
N PRO A 19 12.88 -15.96 -5.22
CA PRO A 19 11.82 -15.44 -6.07
C PRO A 19 10.42 -15.92 -5.69
N GLU A 20 10.29 -17.15 -5.18
CA GLU A 20 9.01 -17.68 -4.71
C GLU A 20 8.53 -16.97 -3.43
N MET A 21 9.45 -16.65 -2.50
CA MET A 21 9.13 -15.87 -1.31
C MET A 21 8.70 -14.45 -1.69
N ILE A 22 9.41 -13.81 -2.61
CA ILE A 22 9.04 -12.48 -3.11
C ILE A 22 7.61 -12.50 -3.69
N LYS A 23 7.31 -13.48 -4.55
CA LYS A 23 5.98 -13.63 -5.16
C LYS A 23 4.90 -13.77 -4.09
N GLU A 24 5.09 -14.66 -3.12
CA GLU A 24 4.14 -14.88 -2.03
C GLU A 24 3.93 -13.60 -1.20
N MET A 25 5.00 -12.91 -0.83
CA MET A 25 4.92 -11.70 0.00
C MET A 25 4.25 -10.53 -0.74
N VAL A 26 4.57 -10.32 -2.01
CA VAL A 26 3.91 -9.29 -2.83
C VAL A 26 2.43 -9.63 -3.03
N GLN A 27 2.09 -10.90 -3.25
CA GLN A 27 0.71 -11.34 -3.36
C GLN A 27 -0.09 -11.12 -2.06
N ILE A 28 0.51 -11.40 -0.90
CA ILE A 28 -0.10 -11.11 0.41
C ILE A 28 -0.36 -9.60 0.56
N ILE A 29 0.58 -8.74 0.16
CA ILE A 29 0.41 -7.29 0.21
C ILE A 29 -0.75 -6.82 -0.68
N LEU A 30 -0.87 -7.38 -1.89
CA LEU A 30 -1.98 -7.10 -2.81
C LEU A 30 -3.33 -7.52 -2.22
N ASP A 31 -3.43 -8.76 -1.76
CA ASP A 31 -4.69 -9.36 -1.30
C ASP A 31 -5.15 -8.85 0.07
N THR A 32 -4.24 -8.28 0.86
CA THR A 32 -4.55 -7.74 2.19
C THR A 32 -4.44 -6.23 2.22
N ASN A 33 -3.23 -5.67 2.20
CA ASN A 33 -3.01 -4.25 2.46
C ASN A 33 -3.60 -3.36 1.36
N ILE A 34 -3.31 -3.65 0.09
CA ILE A 34 -3.82 -2.85 -1.04
C ILE A 34 -5.33 -2.98 -1.14
N LYS A 35 -5.85 -4.21 -1.11
CA LYS A 35 -7.30 -4.47 -1.14
C LYS A 35 -8.05 -3.76 -0.01
N ASN A 36 -7.60 -3.89 1.23
CA ASN A 36 -8.27 -3.28 2.38
C ASN A 36 -8.29 -1.76 2.27
N LEU A 37 -7.17 -1.14 1.85
CA LEU A 37 -7.11 0.32 1.69
C LEU A 37 -8.04 0.82 0.56
N LYS A 38 -8.19 0.05 -0.53
CA LYS A 38 -9.14 0.37 -1.61
C LYS A 38 -10.60 0.28 -1.16
N GLU A 39 -10.90 -0.57 -0.18
CA GLU A 39 -12.24 -0.74 0.36
C GLU A 39 -12.65 0.32 1.39
N MET A 40 -11.71 1.14 1.87
CA MET A 40 -11.97 2.23 2.83
C MET A 40 -13.00 3.25 2.33
N ASN A 41 -13.20 3.38 1.02
CA ASN A 41 -14.22 4.25 0.41
C ASN A 41 -15.66 3.82 0.65
N LYS A 42 -15.90 2.58 1.13
CA LYS A 42 -17.26 2.02 1.21
C LYS A 42 -18.04 2.42 2.48
N ALA A 43 -17.45 3.18 3.41
CA ALA A 43 -18.13 3.57 4.66
C ALA A 43 -17.78 4.99 5.15
N PRO A 44 -18.41 6.05 4.60
CA PRO A 44 -18.21 7.41 5.09
C PRO A 44 -19.27 7.75 6.13
N SER A 45 -19.05 7.36 7.39
CA SER A 45 -19.67 8.04 8.53
C SER A 45 -18.56 8.50 9.49
N GLN A 46 -18.74 9.65 10.16
CA GLN A 46 -17.73 10.18 11.07
C GLN A 46 -17.44 9.24 12.28
N GLU A 47 -18.32 8.28 12.57
CA GLU A 47 -18.07 7.25 13.59
C GLU A 47 -17.03 6.20 13.16
N ASP A 48 -16.66 6.16 11.88
CA ASP A 48 -15.81 5.10 11.30
C ASP A 48 -14.31 5.47 11.17
N PHE A 49 -13.91 6.67 11.63
CA PHE A 49 -12.52 7.11 11.53
C PHE A 49 -11.54 6.22 12.33
N LYS A 50 -12.01 5.61 13.43
CA LYS A 50 -11.19 4.65 14.19
C LYS A 50 -10.82 3.43 13.34
N SER A 51 -11.76 2.92 12.54
CA SER A 51 -11.56 1.80 11.63
C SER A 51 -10.59 2.18 10.50
N ILE A 52 -10.80 3.36 9.92
CA ILE A 52 -9.90 3.97 8.92
C ILE A 52 -8.46 4.05 9.45
N LYS A 53 -8.28 4.64 10.64
CA LYS A 53 -6.96 4.76 11.28
C LYS A 53 -6.31 3.40 11.49
N GLN A 54 -7.06 2.41 11.96
CA GLN A 54 -6.54 1.05 12.14
C GLN A 54 -6.15 0.38 10.81
N CYS A 55 -6.91 0.62 9.75
CA CYS A 55 -6.60 0.11 8.41
C CYS A 55 -5.29 0.72 7.89
N CYS A 56 -5.15 2.05 7.95
CA CYS A 56 -3.93 2.74 7.58
C CYS A 56 -2.72 2.23 8.38
N HIS A 57 -2.85 2.15 9.71
CA HIS A 57 -1.79 1.71 10.59
C HIS A 57 -1.27 0.29 10.26
N LYS A 58 -2.18 -0.64 9.95
CA LYS A 58 -1.83 -2.01 9.58
C LYS A 58 -1.14 -2.11 8.22
N ALA A 59 -1.49 -1.24 7.27
CA ALA A 59 -0.92 -1.26 5.92
C ALA A 59 0.36 -0.44 5.77
N ARG A 60 0.59 0.53 6.66
CA ARG A 60 1.72 1.46 6.60
C ARG A 60 3.10 0.79 6.58
N PRO A 61 3.39 -0.28 7.36
CA PRO A 61 4.67 -0.98 7.29
C PRO A 61 4.90 -1.63 5.91
N SER A 62 3.86 -2.23 5.32
CA SER A 62 3.96 -2.91 4.03
C SER A 62 4.38 -1.98 2.90
N MET A 63 4.02 -0.69 2.98
CA MET A 63 4.46 0.31 2.00
C MET A 63 5.97 0.52 2.02
N ILE A 64 6.65 0.32 3.16
CA ILE A 64 8.11 0.39 3.25
C ILE A 64 8.74 -0.78 2.50
N TYR A 65 8.19 -1.99 2.66
CA TYR A 65 8.74 -3.19 2.05
C TYR A 65 8.77 -3.10 0.52
N ILE A 66 7.78 -2.43 -0.06
CA ILE A 66 7.70 -2.22 -1.52
C ILE A 66 8.29 -0.88 -1.99
N GLY A 67 8.90 -0.09 -1.09
CA GLY A 67 9.48 1.22 -1.43
C GLY A 67 8.47 2.35 -1.69
N ALA A 68 7.19 2.14 -1.40
CA ALA A 68 6.11 3.12 -1.56
C ALA A 68 6.10 4.21 -0.46
N HIS A 69 7.21 4.94 -0.33
CA HIS A 69 7.41 5.95 0.72
C HIS A 69 6.40 7.10 0.69
N ASN A 70 5.90 7.48 -0.48
CA ASN A 70 4.87 8.52 -0.61
C ASN A 70 3.53 8.05 -0.03
N THR A 71 3.15 6.80 -0.32
CA THR A 71 1.94 6.18 0.22
C THR A 71 2.05 5.96 1.71
N HIS A 72 3.22 5.53 2.20
CA HIS A 72 3.51 5.45 3.64
C HIS A 72 3.20 6.77 4.37
N ARG A 73 3.70 7.90 3.85
CA ARG A 73 3.46 9.23 4.40
C ARG A 73 1.98 9.62 4.32
N THR A 74 1.32 9.32 3.21
CA THR A 74 -0.12 9.59 3.04
C THR A 74 -0.95 8.85 4.09
N LEU A 75 -0.64 7.58 4.36
CA LEU A 75 -1.29 6.79 5.41
C LEU A 75 -1.06 7.38 6.81
N GLU A 76 0.18 7.77 7.11
CA GLU A 76 0.52 8.45 8.38
C GLU A 76 -0.23 9.78 8.54
N GLU A 77 -0.34 10.57 7.48
CA GLU A 77 -1.09 11.82 7.52
C GLU A 77 -2.58 11.57 7.77
N ILE A 78 -3.17 10.55 7.13
CA ILE A 78 -4.57 10.16 7.37
C ILE A 78 -4.76 9.75 8.84
N GLU A 79 -3.89 8.92 9.41
CA GLU A 79 -4.00 8.45 10.80
C GLU A 79 -4.04 9.57 11.85
N ASN A 80 -3.41 10.69 11.53
CA ASN A 80 -3.21 11.82 12.45
C ASN A 80 -4.11 13.03 12.15
N ASN A 81 -4.75 13.08 10.98
CA ASN A 81 -5.51 14.25 10.52
C ASN A 81 -6.90 13.83 9.98
N PRO A 82 -7.87 13.50 10.85
CA PRO A 82 -9.22 13.14 10.43
C PRO A 82 -9.88 14.18 9.51
N ASP A 83 -9.65 15.47 9.79
CA ASP A 83 -10.23 16.57 9.01
C ASP A 83 -9.71 16.62 7.55
N LYS A 84 -8.55 16.00 7.29
CA LYS A 84 -7.95 15.93 5.95
C LYS A 84 -8.25 14.63 5.23
N TYR A 85 -8.97 13.70 5.87
CA TYR A 85 -9.18 12.35 5.36
C TYR A 85 -9.68 12.36 3.92
N GLN A 86 -10.71 13.14 3.60
CA GLN A 86 -11.33 13.12 2.28
C GLN A 86 -10.34 13.46 1.16
N THR A 87 -9.60 14.57 1.30
CA THR A 87 -8.59 14.99 0.31
C THR A 87 -7.40 14.03 0.24
N LEU A 88 -6.91 13.55 1.38
CA LEU A 88 -5.78 12.62 1.41
C LEU A 88 -6.15 11.26 0.85
N ASN A 89 -7.40 10.82 1.07
CA ASN A 89 -7.89 9.55 0.58
C ASN A 89 -8.06 9.56 -0.94
N GLU A 90 -8.52 10.65 -1.56
CA GLU A 90 -8.51 10.75 -3.03
C GLU A 90 -7.12 10.51 -3.63
N SER A 91 -6.10 11.15 -3.04
CA SER A 91 -4.69 10.94 -3.40
C SER A 91 -4.24 9.49 -3.15
N LEU A 92 -4.58 8.94 -1.99
CA LEU A 92 -4.27 7.56 -1.62
C LEU A 92 -4.84 6.57 -2.65
N GLN A 93 -6.11 6.74 -3.07
CA GLN A 93 -6.74 5.82 -4.01
C GLN A 93 -6.07 5.83 -5.39
N ALA A 94 -5.62 7.00 -5.84
CA ALA A 94 -4.81 7.10 -7.06
C ALA A 94 -3.45 6.40 -6.91
N GLN A 95 -2.78 6.58 -5.77
CA GLN A 95 -1.52 5.89 -5.46
C GLN A 95 -1.70 4.36 -5.41
N LEU A 96 -2.79 3.88 -4.80
CA LEU A 96 -3.06 2.44 -4.67
C LEU A 96 -3.29 1.77 -6.03
N LEU A 97 -4.00 2.45 -6.95
CA LEU A 97 -4.20 1.94 -8.31
C LEU A 97 -2.87 1.80 -9.07
N ALA A 98 -2.00 2.81 -8.93
CA ALA A 98 -0.68 2.78 -9.53
C ALA A 98 0.20 1.69 -8.91
N ILE A 99 0.23 1.56 -7.58
CA ILE A 99 0.99 0.52 -6.87
C ILE A 99 0.51 -0.89 -7.26
N GLU A 100 -0.81 -1.13 -7.30
CA GLU A 100 -1.36 -2.41 -7.71
C GLU A 100 -0.91 -2.80 -9.13
N THR A 101 -0.93 -1.82 -10.05
CA THR A 101 -0.45 -2.01 -11.43
C THR A 101 1.05 -2.33 -11.46
N GLU A 102 1.86 -1.58 -10.72
CA GLU A 102 3.31 -1.76 -10.67
C GLU A 102 3.71 -3.10 -10.02
N LEU A 103 3.02 -3.52 -8.96
CA LEU A 103 3.27 -4.81 -8.30
C LEU A 103 2.90 -5.99 -9.21
N HIS A 104 1.80 -5.90 -9.97
CA HIS A 104 1.49 -6.92 -10.97
C HIS A 104 2.55 -6.97 -12.08
N GLN A 105 3.01 -5.83 -12.59
CA GLN A 105 4.09 -5.78 -13.58
C GLN A 105 5.39 -6.39 -13.03
N PHE A 106 5.71 -6.11 -11.77
CA PHE A 106 6.85 -6.70 -11.08
C PHE A 106 6.73 -8.23 -10.97
N LEU A 107 5.57 -8.74 -10.56
CA LEU A 107 5.30 -10.19 -10.50
C LEU A 107 5.39 -10.86 -11.88
N GLU A 108 4.93 -10.20 -12.94
CA GLU A 108 5.05 -10.68 -14.31
C GLU A 108 6.52 -10.76 -14.77
N ALA A 109 7.35 -9.79 -14.37
CA ALA A 109 8.77 -9.74 -14.69
C ALA A 109 9.63 -10.74 -13.90
N LEU A 110 9.13 -11.25 -12.76
CA LEU A 110 9.76 -12.30 -11.95
C LEU A 110 9.56 -13.73 -12.53
N ASN A 111 8.76 -13.89 -13.58
CA ASN A 111 8.46 -15.17 -14.22
C ASN A 111 9.36 -15.48 -15.42
#